data_AF-C6W7T2-F1
#
_entry.id   AF-C6W7T2-F1
#
_cell.length_a   1.000
_cell.length_b   1.000
_cell.length_c   1.000
_cell.angle_alpha   90.00
_cell.angle_beta   90.00
_cell.angle_gamma   90.00
#
_symmetry.space_group_name_H-M   'P 1'
#
loop_
_entity.id
_entity.type
_entity.pdbx_description
1 polymer ?
#
loop_
_entity_poly.entity_id
_entity_poly.type
_entity_poly.pdbx_seq_one_letter_code
_entity_poly.pdbx_strand_id
1 'polypeptide(L)'
;MLPVMKLIFTCLLLVAGVGLAAQPVVVNQKDVSKDLAQKLLKEYQNVEGEVNEKPHTVQTAFERIYKEVLETDKIQEYTVWNKLYLNAEGKIDYLVLSVSRGFGMVDEKTAKEPSKADSLAALVTSRVAPYLTDFVSRRTVGSKTAILVFVSFFTRPAKEVAKKDSVVNGLAEAMAAKDTLKVKTLALGQNLLTAVPDVIYRFPNLEELFLSDNDIETVNLDVARLPKLRHLDLSKNIIKDNGIAISKNKSLQLLNLQKNFVTDIPRAARNCKKLETLWLGNNRISGLSNASFRKLKPVKDLNFYKSEIAVLPRGIRKLRRLEVLDLYYNKLETLPKSVTRLKRLTHLAVSHNQLSELPARIDRMKRVHTIYAHHNHLSKLPDRITRMQSLRIVDLGYNWLTTFPAQLAAFTNLEELDLSANNFPDFPVQLLQIRKLDKLHLRGNPFLGEDAERKYSEQLSQLKKKNIEVFY
;
A
#
# COMPACT_ATOMS: atom_id res chain seq x y z
N MET A 1 -43.90 -52.42 9.48
CA MET A 1 -43.90 -51.01 9.02
C MET A 1 -42.61 -50.30 9.42
N LEU A 2 -41.47 -50.76 8.91
CA LEU A 2 -40.17 -50.09 8.99
C LEU A 2 -39.39 -50.48 7.72
N PRO A 3 -39.73 -49.89 6.55
CA PRO A 3 -38.65 -49.38 5.69
C PRO A 3 -39.02 -48.20 4.77
N VAL A 4 -40.04 -47.38 5.07
CA VAL A 4 -40.43 -46.24 4.19
C VAL A 4 -39.85 -44.88 4.67
N MET A 5 -39.46 -44.75 5.94
CA MET A 5 -38.93 -43.49 6.48
C MET A 5 -37.44 -43.21 6.17
N LYS A 6 -36.68 -44.21 5.71
CA LYS A 6 -35.27 -44.01 5.31
C LYS A 6 -35.09 -43.55 3.86
N LEU A 7 -36.16 -43.54 3.05
CA LEU A 7 -36.09 -43.06 1.66
C LEU A 7 -36.39 -41.56 1.53
N ILE A 8 -37.04 -40.95 2.51
CA ILE A 8 -37.38 -39.51 2.48
C ILE A 8 -36.19 -38.65 2.95
N PHE A 9 -35.34 -39.16 3.84
CA PHE A 9 -34.14 -38.42 4.28
C PHE A 9 -32.98 -38.45 3.27
N THR A 10 -32.94 -39.44 2.38
CA THR A 10 -31.91 -39.53 1.33
C THR A 10 -32.30 -38.76 0.06
N CYS A 11 -33.59 -38.48 -0.15
CA CYS A 11 -34.05 -37.62 -1.25
C CYS A 11 -33.96 -36.12 -0.94
N LEU A 12 -33.80 -35.70 0.32
CA LEU A 12 -33.51 -34.30 0.69
C LEU A 12 -32.02 -33.93 0.56
N LEU A 13 -31.15 -34.91 0.29
CA LEU A 13 -29.72 -34.70 -0.03
C LEU A 13 -29.40 -34.87 -1.53
N LEU A 14 -30.40 -35.09 -2.38
CA LEU A 14 -30.24 -35.29 -3.83
C LEU A 14 -31.06 -34.34 -4.72
N VAL A 15 -31.62 -33.28 -4.14
CA VAL A 15 -32.06 -32.07 -4.90
C VAL A 15 -31.06 -30.91 -4.68
N ALA A 16 -29.79 -31.24 -4.43
CA ALA A 16 -28.66 -30.32 -4.47
C ALA A 16 -28.09 -30.21 -5.91
N GLY A 17 -28.98 -30.00 -6.88
CA GLY A 17 -28.65 -30.01 -8.30
C GLY A 17 -29.21 -28.83 -9.10
N VAL A 18 -29.74 -27.80 -8.43
CA VAL A 18 -30.12 -26.53 -9.06
C VAL A 18 -29.68 -25.40 -8.12
N GLY A 19 -28.79 -24.54 -8.60
CA GLY A 19 -28.06 -23.54 -7.82
C GLY A 19 -28.92 -22.50 -7.12
N LEU A 20 -29.28 -22.75 -5.87
CA LEU A 20 -29.55 -21.71 -4.89
C LEU A 20 -28.20 -21.23 -4.35
N ALA A 21 -27.84 -19.97 -4.62
CA ALA A 21 -26.68 -19.36 -3.98
C ALA A 21 -26.86 -19.43 -2.45
N ALA A 22 -25.93 -20.09 -1.75
CA ALA A 22 -25.98 -20.12 -0.29
C ALA A 22 -25.93 -18.68 0.25
N GLN A 23 -26.84 -18.34 1.16
CA GLN A 23 -26.86 -17.00 1.75
C GLN A 23 -25.60 -16.78 2.62
N PRO A 24 -25.05 -15.55 2.62
CA PRO A 24 -23.94 -15.20 3.50
C PRO A 24 -24.29 -15.41 4.97
N VAL A 25 -23.33 -15.93 5.75
CA VAL A 25 -23.50 -16.10 7.20
C VAL A 25 -23.22 -14.77 7.89
N VAL A 26 -24.24 -14.18 8.53
CA VAL A 26 -24.09 -12.92 9.27
C VAL A 26 -24.04 -13.20 10.77
N VAL A 27 -23.02 -12.68 11.44
CA VAL A 27 -22.79 -12.92 12.87
C VAL A 27 -22.40 -11.61 13.56
N ASN A 28 -22.97 -11.35 14.73
CA ASN A 28 -22.46 -10.30 15.60
C ASN A 28 -21.09 -10.72 16.16
N GLN A 29 -20.12 -9.80 16.21
CA GLN A 29 -18.78 -10.03 16.73
C GLN A 29 -18.76 -10.69 18.11
N LYS A 30 -19.76 -10.41 18.97
CA LYS A 30 -19.91 -11.03 20.30
C LYS A 30 -20.30 -12.51 20.26
N ASP A 31 -20.95 -12.93 19.19
CA ASP A 31 -21.48 -14.29 19.02
C ASP A 31 -20.52 -15.19 18.20
N VAL A 32 -19.34 -14.68 17.83
CA VAL A 32 -18.33 -15.45 17.10
C VAL A 32 -17.70 -16.48 18.03
N SER A 33 -17.98 -17.77 17.78
CA SER A 33 -17.36 -18.87 18.52
C SER A 33 -15.84 -18.95 18.28
N LYS A 34 -15.11 -19.56 19.22
CA LYS A 34 -13.67 -19.79 19.07
C LYS A 34 -13.34 -20.58 17.80
N ASP A 35 -14.14 -21.61 17.49
CA ASP A 35 -13.94 -22.43 16.30
C ASP A 35 -14.16 -21.64 15.01
N LEU A 36 -15.19 -20.78 14.97
CA LEU A 36 -15.43 -19.91 13.83
C LEU A 36 -14.30 -18.89 13.66
N ALA A 37 -13.85 -18.26 14.75
CA ALA A 37 -12.73 -17.32 14.71
C ALA A 37 -11.45 -17.98 14.15
N GLN A 38 -11.14 -19.20 14.59
CA GLN A 38 -10.00 -19.98 14.09
C GLN A 38 -10.17 -20.36 12.61
N LYS A 39 -11.36 -20.81 12.22
CA LYS A 39 -11.67 -21.11 10.81
C LYS A 39 -11.46 -19.88 9.93
N LEU A 40 -12.04 -18.74 10.32
CA LEU A 40 -11.94 -17.49 9.57
C LEU A 40 -10.50 -17.02 9.45
N LEU A 41 -9.70 -17.11 10.52
CA LEU A 41 -8.28 -16.77 10.49
C LEU A 41 -7.46 -17.70 9.57
N LYS A 42 -7.81 -18.99 9.55
CA LYS A 42 -7.12 -20.01 8.74
C LYS A 42 -7.48 -19.93 7.26
N GLU A 43 -8.75 -19.69 6.93
CA GLU A 43 -9.24 -19.70 5.54
C GLU A 43 -9.12 -18.36 4.83
N TYR A 44 -9.20 -17.26 5.57
CA TYR A 44 -9.13 -15.90 5.05
C TYR A 44 -7.88 -15.23 5.59
N GLN A 45 -6.74 -15.86 5.36
CA GLN A 45 -5.46 -15.29 5.74
C GLN A 45 -5.30 -13.95 5.04
N ASN A 46 -5.30 -12.89 5.85
CA ASN A 46 -4.79 -11.61 5.41
C ASN A 46 -3.32 -11.82 5.08
N VAL A 47 -2.91 -11.46 3.86
CA VAL A 47 -1.51 -11.19 3.59
C VAL A 47 -1.09 -10.15 4.64
N GLU A 48 -0.13 -10.52 5.49
CA GLU A 48 0.23 -9.79 6.72
C GLU A 48 0.18 -8.26 6.52
N GLY A 49 -0.64 -7.58 7.33
CA GLY A 49 -0.68 -6.11 7.42
C GLY A 49 -1.77 -5.36 6.63
N GLU A 50 -2.69 -6.02 5.92
CA GLU A 50 -3.71 -5.34 5.06
C GLU A 50 -5.13 -5.26 5.63
N VAL A 51 -5.30 -5.01 6.93
CA VAL A 51 -6.66 -4.86 7.54
C VAL A 51 -7.37 -3.54 7.10
N ASN A 52 -6.76 -2.70 6.26
CA ASN A 52 -7.19 -1.32 6.06
C ASN A 52 -7.59 -0.92 4.63
N GLU A 53 -7.63 -1.85 3.66
CA GLU A 53 -8.13 -1.47 2.35
C GLU A 53 -9.68 -1.38 2.40
N LYS A 54 -10.20 -0.15 2.23
CA LYS A 54 -11.62 0.18 2.16
C LYS A 54 -11.94 0.61 0.74
N PRO A 55 -12.18 -0.33 -0.19
CA PRO A 55 -12.57 0.05 -1.53
C PRO A 55 -13.82 0.94 -1.50
N HIS A 56 -13.78 2.04 -2.22
CA HIS A 56 -14.93 2.95 -2.27
C HIS A 56 -16.21 2.24 -2.76
N THR A 57 -16.09 1.33 -3.72
CA THR A 57 -17.22 0.54 -4.23
C THR A 57 -17.89 -0.32 -3.14
N VAL A 58 -17.09 -0.96 -2.27
CA VAL A 58 -17.62 -1.75 -1.16
C VAL A 58 -18.23 -0.84 -0.09
N GLN A 59 -17.55 0.27 0.24
CA GLN A 59 -18.01 1.26 1.21
C GLN A 59 -19.39 1.81 0.82
N THR A 60 -19.52 2.31 -0.41
CA THR A 60 -20.78 2.86 -0.93
C THR A 60 -21.90 1.80 -1.02
N ALA A 61 -21.55 0.54 -1.32
CA ALA A 61 -22.53 -0.54 -1.28
C ALA A 61 -23.10 -0.74 0.13
N PHE A 62 -22.26 -0.77 1.16
CA PHE A 62 -22.72 -0.94 2.55
C PHE A 62 -23.49 0.28 3.07
N GLU A 63 -23.09 1.49 2.69
CA GLU A 63 -23.86 2.71 2.97
C GLU A 63 -25.28 2.62 2.40
N ARG A 64 -25.42 2.14 1.16
CA ARG A 64 -26.72 1.92 0.52
C ARG A 64 -27.52 0.82 1.21
N ILE A 65 -26.90 -0.33 1.47
CA ILE A 65 -27.56 -1.47 2.14
C ILE A 65 -28.13 -1.03 3.49
N TYR A 66 -27.37 -0.29 4.30
CA TYR A 66 -27.87 0.16 5.58
C TYR A 66 -28.90 1.27 5.51
N LYS A 67 -28.88 2.09 4.46
CA LYS A 67 -29.98 3.02 4.21
C LYS A 67 -31.30 2.29 3.89
N GLU A 68 -31.23 1.10 3.28
CA GLU A 68 -32.40 0.27 3.00
C GLU A 68 -32.84 -0.56 4.22
N VAL A 69 -31.89 -1.02 5.04
CA VAL A 69 -32.17 -1.85 6.23
C VAL A 69 -32.58 -1.04 7.47
N LEU A 70 -32.06 0.18 7.62
CA LEU A 70 -32.17 0.99 8.83
C LEU A 70 -32.79 2.35 8.55
N GLU A 71 -33.55 2.85 9.52
CA GLU A 71 -33.98 4.25 9.57
C GLU A 71 -32.79 5.11 10.06
N THR A 72 -31.92 5.51 9.12
CA THR A 72 -30.62 6.14 9.43
C THR A 72 -30.73 7.43 10.26
N ASP A 73 -31.87 8.12 10.18
CA ASP A 73 -32.14 9.35 10.93
C ASP A 73 -32.27 9.11 12.45
N LYS A 74 -32.56 7.87 12.87
CA LYS A 74 -32.72 7.51 14.28
C LYS A 74 -31.43 7.00 14.94
N ILE A 75 -30.34 6.86 14.20
CA ILE A 75 -29.09 6.21 14.66
C ILE A 75 -27.83 7.06 14.43
N GLN A 76 -28.00 8.39 14.43
CA GLN A 76 -26.99 9.40 14.07
C GLN A 76 -25.69 9.41 14.90
N GLU A 77 -25.57 8.57 15.93
CA GLU A 77 -24.39 8.48 16.80
C GLU A 77 -23.61 7.16 16.68
N TYR A 78 -24.05 6.28 15.78
CA TYR A 78 -23.53 4.92 15.68
C TYR A 78 -22.63 4.72 14.46
N THR A 79 -21.68 3.80 14.62
CA THR A 79 -20.89 3.22 13.54
C THR A 79 -21.11 1.72 13.53
N VAL A 80 -21.45 1.17 12.37
CA VAL A 80 -21.46 -0.28 12.15
C VAL A 80 -20.14 -0.67 11.49
N TRP A 81 -19.35 -1.47 12.18
CA TRP A 81 -18.12 -2.07 11.68
C TRP A 81 -18.43 -3.41 11.06
N ASN A 82 -17.87 -3.65 9.88
CA ASN A 82 -18.16 -4.80 9.04
C ASN A 82 -16.86 -5.45 8.61
N LYS A 83 -16.62 -6.66 9.09
CA LYS A 83 -15.56 -7.52 8.60
C LYS A 83 -16.16 -8.53 7.63
N LEU A 84 -15.93 -8.31 6.35
CA LEU A 84 -16.42 -9.14 5.27
C LEU A 84 -15.36 -10.18 4.97
N TYR A 85 -15.75 -11.45 4.97
CA TYR A 85 -14.93 -12.57 4.55
C TYR A 85 -15.40 -13.02 3.17
N LEU A 86 -14.61 -12.71 2.16
CA LEU A 86 -14.95 -12.83 0.76
C LEU A 86 -14.26 -14.06 0.15
N ASN A 87 -15.02 -14.88 -0.58
CA ASN A 87 -14.47 -16.03 -1.30
C ASN A 87 -13.72 -15.61 -2.58
N ALA A 88 -13.20 -16.59 -3.32
CA ALA A 88 -12.41 -16.34 -4.52
C ALA A 88 -13.23 -15.73 -5.68
N GLU A 89 -14.56 -15.86 -5.64
CA GLU A 89 -15.49 -15.23 -6.56
C GLU A 89 -15.82 -13.78 -6.14
N GLY A 90 -15.31 -13.31 -5.00
CA GLY A 90 -15.58 -11.99 -4.43
C GLY A 90 -16.94 -11.87 -3.76
N LYS A 91 -17.64 -12.98 -3.50
CA LYS A 91 -18.90 -13.01 -2.73
C LYS A 91 -18.63 -13.10 -1.25
N ILE A 92 -19.56 -12.61 -0.43
CA ILE A 92 -19.44 -12.67 1.03
C ILE A 92 -19.84 -14.06 1.49
N ASP A 93 -18.91 -14.80 2.08
CA ASP A 93 -19.22 -16.06 2.79
C ASP A 93 -19.64 -15.75 4.24
N TYR A 94 -18.94 -14.82 4.89
CA TYR A 94 -19.26 -14.37 6.25
C TYR A 94 -19.23 -12.85 6.37
N LEU A 95 -20.19 -12.29 7.09
CA LEU A 95 -20.16 -10.92 7.59
C LEU A 95 -20.12 -10.96 9.11
N VAL A 96 -19.01 -10.51 9.70
CA VAL A 96 -18.90 -10.30 11.14
C VAL A 96 -19.05 -8.81 11.42
N LEU A 97 -20.06 -8.42 12.19
CA LEU A 97 -20.37 -7.01 12.45
C LEU A 97 -20.33 -6.65 13.93
N SER A 98 -19.97 -5.42 14.22
CA SER A 98 -20.12 -4.82 15.55
C SER A 98 -20.63 -3.39 15.43
N VAL A 99 -21.30 -2.91 16.48
CA VAL A 99 -21.84 -1.56 16.54
C VAL A 99 -21.17 -0.82 17.67
N SER A 100 -20.73 0.40 17.43
CA SER A 100 -20.19 1.28 18.46
C SER A 100 -20.79 2.67 18.40
N ARG A 101 -20.80 3.35 19.55
CA ARG A 101 -21.13 4.79 19.62
C ARG A 101 -19.85 5.58 19.33
N GLY A 102 -19.87 6.49 18.37
CA GLY A 102 -18.65 7.18 17.92
C GLY A 102 -17.80 6.37 16.92
N PHE A 103 -16.52 6.75 16.81
CA PHE A 103 -15.52 6.09 15.94
C PHE A 103 -14.61 5.10 16.69
N GLY A 104 -14.81 4.88 17.99
CA GLY A 104 -14.05 3.88 18.77
C GLY A 104 -14.64 2.48 18.60
N MET A 105 -13.81 1.43 18.52
CA MET A 105 -14.28 0.07 18.77
C MET A 105 -14.52 -0.07 20.27
N VAL A 106 -15.65 -0.65 20.67
CA VAL A 106 -15.93 -0.84 22.10
C VAL A 106 -15.19 -2.08 22.60
N ASP A 107 -14.38 -1.92 23.65
CA ASP A 107 -13.81 -3.01 24.43
C ASP A 107 -14.70 -3.20 25.66
N GLU A 108 -15.51 -4.26 25.68
CA GLU A 108 -16.79 -4.25 26.39
C GLU A 108 -16.88 -5.34 27.47
N LYS A 109 -15.96 -5.31 28.44
CA LYS A 109 -15.97 -6.24 29.60
C LYS A 109 -16.95 -5.85 30.72
N THR A 110 -17.80 -4.82 30.58
CA THR A 110 -18.53 -4.24 31.72
C THR A 110 -19.95 -3.70 31.44
N ALA A 111 -20.82 -4.43 30.72
CA ALA A 111 -22.25 -4.04 30.61
C ALA A 111 -23.20 -5.18 31.06
N LYS A 112 -24.17 -4.85 31.94
CA LYS A 112 -25.13 -5.80 32.57
C LYS A 112 -26.54 -5.81 31.94
N GLU A 113 -26.79 -5.04 30.88
CA GLU A 113 -28.01 -5.10 30.05
C GLU A 113 -27.66 -4.86 28.58
N PRO A 114 -28.41 -5.41 27.59
CA PRO A 114 -28.13 -5.17 26.19
C PRO A 114 -28.28 -3.68 25.87
N SER A 115 -27.18 -3.07 25.47
CA SER A 115 -27.15 -1.66 25.10
C SER A 115 -28.02 -1.41 23.86
N LYS A 116 -28.41 -0.15 23.60
CA LYS A 116 -29.03 0.23 22.31
C LYS A 116 -28.17 -0.18 21.10
N ALA A 117 -26.85 -0.29 21.27
CA ALA A 117 -25.94 -0.80 20.25
C ALA A 117 -26.12 -2.31 20.01
N ASP A 118 -26.39 -3.09 21.07
CA ASP A 118 -26.68 -4.52 20.96
C ASP A 118 -28.00 -4.78 20.24
N SER A 119 -29.03 -3.99 20.55
CA SER A 119 -30.31 -4.05 19.83
C SER A 119 -30.14 -3.69 18.35
N LEU A 120 -29.33 -2.67 18.03
CA LEU A 120 -29.04 -2.29 16.65
C LEU A 120 -28.22 -3.37 15.93
N ALA A 121 -27.23 -3.97 16.59
CA ALA A 121 -26.44 -5.07 16.04
C ALA A 121 -27.31 -6.30 15.73
N ALA A 122 -28.21 -6.67 16.65
CA ALA A 122 -29.17 -7.75 16.45
C ALA A 122 -30.14 -7.46 15.28
N LEU A 123 -30.64 -6.22 15.20
CA LEU A 123 -31.49 -5.77 14.10
C LEU A 123 -30.78 -5.90 12.74
N VAL A 124 -29.56 -5.36 12.62
CA VAL A 124 -28.76 -5.46 11.40
C VAL A 124 -28.50 -6.93 11.04
N THR A 125 -28.07 -7.74 12.01
CA THR A 125 -27.78 -9.17 11.82
C THR A 125 -28.97 -9.92 11.25
N SER A 126 -30.19 -9.64 11.74
CA SER A 126 -31.42 -10.31 11.29
C SER A 126 -31.92 -9.90 9.89
N ARG A 127 -31.48 -8.74 9.37
CA ARG A 127 -32.08 -8.13 8.17
C ARG A 127 -31.12 -7.96 6.99
N VAL A 128 -29.81 -7.95 7.22
CA VAL A 128 -28.85 -7.59 6.16
C VAL A 128 -28.59 -8.73 5.16
N ALA A 129 -28.75 -10.00 5.57
CA ALA A 129 -28.35 -11.16 4.75
C ALA A 129 -28.91 -11.18 3.30
N PRO A 130 -30.21 -10.86 3.05
CA PRO A 130 -30.75 -10.84 1.69
C PRO A 130 -30.06 -9.83 0.76
N TYR A 131 -29.57 -8.71 1.30
CA TYR A 131 -28.89 -7.67 0.54
C TYR A 131 -27.44 -8.03 0.19
N LEU A 132 -26.89 -9.10 0.79
CA LEU A 132 -25.52 -9.54 0.59
C LEU A 132 -25.41 -10.67 -0.44
N THR A 133 -26.51 -11.33 -0.79
CA THR A 133 -26.50 -12.52 -1.67
C THR A 133 -25.94 -12.22 -3.06
N ASP A 134 -26.28 -11.06 -3.62
CA ASP A 134 -25.82 -10.62 -4.95
C ASP A 134 -24.57 -9.73 -4.90
N PHE A 135 -24.04 -9.49 -3.70
CA PHE A 135 -22.84 -8.67 -3.55
C PHE A 135 -21.62 -9.39 -4.11
N VAL A 136 -20.91 -8.73 -5.03
CA VAL A 136 -19.63 -9.19 -5.57
C VAL A 136 -18.61 -8.06 -5.55
N SER A 137 -17.54 -8.24 -4.79
CA SER A 137 -16.37 -7.36 -4.83
C SER A 137 -15.43 -7.77 -5.97
N ARG A 138 -15.42 -6.98 -7.05
CA ARG A 138 -14.53 -7.21 -8.22
C ARG A 138 -13.05 -7.15 -7.86
N ARG A 139 -12.69 -6.46 -6.79
CA ARG A 139 -11.32 -6.26 -6.32
C ARG A 139 -10.72 -7.47 -5.63
N THR A 140 -11.54 -8.38 -5.14
CA THR A 140 -11.08 -9.52 -4.33
C THR A 140 -11.17 -10.83 -5.10
N VAL A 141 -11.64 -10.79 -6.34
CA VAL A 141 -11.72 -11.96 -7.24
C VAL A 141 -10.33 -12.58 -7.42
N GLY A 142 -10.26 -13.89 -7.26
CA GLY A 142 -9.04 -14.70 -7.38
C GLY A 142 -8.37 -15.06 -6.06
N SER A 143 -8.85 -14.56 -4.91
CA SER A 143 -8.33 -14.95 -3.59
C SER A 143 -9.37 -14.80 -2.50
N LYS A 144 -9.41 -15.75 -1.55
CA LYS A 144 -10.13 -15.55 -0.29
C LYS A 144 -9.48 -14.40 0.48
N THR A 145 -10.27 -13.46 0.98
CA THR A 145 -9.74 -12.29 1.71
C THR A 145 -10.71 -11.77 2.75
N ALA A 146 -10.21 -11.03 3.74
CA ALA A 146 -11.04 -10.31 4.69
C ALA A 146 -10.83 -8.80 4.55
N ILE A 147 -11.93 -8.06 4.39
CA ILE A 147 -11.90 -6.59 4.34
C ILE A 147 -12.74 -5.97 5.46
N LEU A 148 -12.26 -4.84 5.99
CA LEU A 148 -12.96 -4.08 7.03
C LEU A 148 -13.58 -2.84 6.42
N VAL A 149 -14.89 -2.70 6.56
CA VAL A 149 -15.71 -1.58 6.11
C VAL A 149 -16.42 -1.02 7.32
N PHE A 150 -16.71 0.27 7.36
CA PHE A 150 -17.51 0.83 8.44
C PHE A 150 -18.51 1.83 7.87
N VAL A 151 -19.72 1.86 8.41
CA VAL A 151 -20.72 2.86 8.04
C VAL A 151 -21.05 3.66 9.27
N SER A 152 -20.70 4.94 9.24
CA SER A 152 -20.98 5.88 10.31
C SER A 152 -22.18 6.74 9.93
N PHE A 153 -23.12 6.90 10.86
CA PHE A 153 -24.35 7.64 10.61
C PHE A 153 -24.31 9.09 11.11
N PHE A 154 -23.14 9.65 11.46
CA PHE A 154 -23.04 11.04 11.88
C PHE A 154 -23.29 12.00 10.71
N THR A 155 -24.19 12.96 10.87
CA THR A 155 -24.21 14.18 10.06
C THR A 155 -22.94 14.99 10.29
N ARG A 156 -22.03 14.98 9.31
CA ARG A 156 -20.91 15.93 9.27
C ARG A 156 -21.35 17.18 8.51
N PRO A 157 -21.13 18.40 9.05
CA PRO A 157 -21.29 19.60 8.24
C PRO A 157 -20.34 19.51 7.05
N ALA A 158 -20.86 19.70 5.84
CA ALA A 158 -20.04 19.75 4.64
C ALA A 158 -19.02 20.88 4.82
N LYS A 159 -17.73 20.53 4.90
CA LYS A 159 -16.68 21.55 4.78
C LYS A 159 -16.67 21.99 3.32
N GLU A 160 -17.20 23.18 3.05
CA GLU A 160 -16.95 23.86 1.79
C GLU A 160 -15.45 24.15 1.69
N VAL A 161 -14.75 23.30 0.94
CA VAL A 161 -13.39 23.61 0.50
C VAL A 161 -13.54 24.52 -0.70
N ALA A 162 -12.89 25.70 -0.65
CA ALA A 162 -12.84 26.62 -1.77
C ALA A 162 -12.37 25.86 -3.03
N LYS A 163 -13.27 25.64 -3.98
CA LYS A 163 -12.96 24.99 -5.26
C LYS A 163 -12.30 26.03 -6.17
N LYS A 164 -11.17 25.67 -6.77
CA LYS A 164 -10.59 26.46 -7.86
C LYS A 164 -11.41 26.22 -9.13
N ASP A 165 -11.71 27.27 -9.88
CA ASP A 165 -12.51 27.22 -11.13
C ASP A 165 -11.96 26.25 -12.20
N SER A 166 -10.67 25.89 -12.11
CA SER A 166 -10.02 24.96 -13.06
C SER A 166 -10.14 23.48 -12.67
N VAL A 167 -10.81 23.17 -11.55
CA VAL A 167 -10.91 21.81 -11.00
C VAL A 167 -12.36 21.34 -11.05
N VAL A 168 -12.60 20.21 -11.69
CA VAL A 168 -13.90 19.54 -11.71
C VAL A 168 -13.84 18.29 -10.85
N ASN A 169 -14.79 18.13 -9.92
CA ASN A 169 -14.85 17.00 -9.00
C ASN A 169 -16.10 16.15 -9.26
N GLY A 170 -15.89 14.91 -9.68
CA GLY A 170 -16.94 13.93 -9.90
C GLY A 170 -17.51 13.95 -11.32
N LEU A 171 -18.12 12.81 -11.68
CA LEU A 171 -18.61 12.55 -13.03
C LEU A 171 -19.79 13.46 -13.41
N ALA A 172 -20.70 13.70 -12.47
CA ALA A 172 -21.87 14.57 -12.71
C ALA A 172 -21.44 16.02 -13.00
N GLU A 173 -20.48 16.56 -12.24
CA GLU A 173 -19.92 17.90 -12.46
C GLU A 173 -19.21 17.97 -13.82
N ALA A 174 -18.48 16.93 -14.19
CA ALA A 174 -17.83 16.82 -15.50
C ALA A 174 -18.83 16.78 -16.66
N MET A 175 -19.98 16.13 -16.48
CA MET A 175 -21.06 16.14 -17.48
C MET A 175 -21.75 17.51 -17.56
N ALA A 176 -21.94 18.19 -16.43
CA ALA A 176 -22.60 19.49 -16.36
C ALA A 176 -21.70 20.68 -16.76
N ALA A 177 -20.37 20.50 -16.77
CA ALA A 177 -19.41 21.56 -17.05
C ALA A 177 -19.66 22.21 -18.44
N LYS A 178 -19.86 23.53 -18.43
CA LYS A 178 -20.08 24.35 -19.65
C LYS A 178 -18.77 24.91 -20.19
N ASP A 179 -17.94 25.49 -19.32
CA ASP A 179 -16.66 26.10 -19.69
C ASP A 179 -15.52 25.05 -19.69
N THR A 180 -15.52 24.20 -20.71
CA THR A 180 -14.58 23.07 -20.78
C THR A 180 -13.13 23.47 -21.04
N LEU A 181 -12.88 24.73 -21.45
CA LEU A 181 -11.54 25.26 -21.72
C LEU A 181 -10.81 25.65 -20.44
N LYS A 182 -11.51 26.01 -19.37
CA LYS A 182 -10.88 26.37 -18.07
C LYS A 182 -10.43 25.16 -17.27
N VAL A 183 -11.02 23.99 -17.51
CA VAL A 183 -10.75 22.77 -16.74
C VAL A 183 -9.35 22.25 -17.04
N LYS A 184 -8.53 22.17 -15.98
CA LYS A 184 -7.17 21.65 -15.99
C LYS A 184 -7.02 20.38 -15.16
N THR A 185 -7.86 20.22 -14.14
CA THR A 185 -7.84 19.05 -13.27
C THR A 185 -9.22 18.43 -13.25
N LEU A 186 -9.27 17.13 -13.50
CA LEU A 186 -10.49 16.33 -13.45
C LEU A 186 -10.31 15.22 -12.41
N ALA A 187 -10.99 15.36 -11.29
CA ALA A 187 -10.96 14.42 -10.18
C ALA A 187 -12.19 13.51 -10.24
N LEU A 188 -11.99 12.31 -10.76
CA LEU A 188 -12.98 11.24 -10.88
C LEU A 188 -12.63 10.06 -9.99
N GLY A 189 -11.83 10.27 -8.94
CA GLY A 189 -11.62 9.26 -7.91
C GLY A 189 -12.92 8.97 -7.17
N GLN A 190 -13.14 7.73 -6.75
CA GLN A 190 -14.34 7.37 -5.98
C GLN A 190 -15.66 7.68 -6.73
N ASN A 191 -15.76 7.27 -7.99
CA ASN A 191 -16.93 7.48 -8.86
C ASN A 191 -17.54 6.17 -9.39
N LEU A 192 -17.20 5.03 -8.77
CA LEU A 192 -17.68 3.68 -9.14
C LEU A 192 -17.38 3.30 -10.61
N LEU A 193 -16.33 3.89 -11.21
CA LEU A 193 -15.99 3.68 -12.62
C LEU A 193 -15.44 2.27 -12.85
N THR A 194 -15.81 1.65 -13.98
CA THR A 194 -15.27 0.34 -14.42
C THR A 194 -14.36 0.43 -15.64
N ALA A 195 -14.39 1.59 -16.30
CA ALA A 195 -13.53 1.99 -17.42
C ALA A 195 -13.31 3.51 -17.35
N VAL A 196 -12.33 4.00 -18.10
CA VAL A 196 -12.13 5.44 -18.25
C VAL A 196 -13.28 6.05 -19.08
N PRO A 197 -14.02 7.06 -18.58
CA PRO A 197 -15.19 7.59 -19.27
C PRO A 197 -14.81 8.57 -20.39
N ASP A 198 -15.55 8.58 -21.50
CA ASP A 198 -15.30 9.46 -22.65
C ASP A 198 -15.45 10.96 -22.34
N VAL A 199 -16.14 11.31 -21.25
CA VAL A 199 -16.31 12.70 -20.80
C VAL A 199 -14.97 13.44 -20.65
N ILE A 200 -13.87 12.73 -20.34
CA ILE A 200 -12.55 13.34 -20.18
C ILE A 200 -12.09 14.10 -21.44
N TYR A 201 -12.56 13.69 -22.62
CA TYR A 201 -12.16 14.27 -23.89
C TYR A 201 -12.87 15.60 -24.20
N ARG A 202 -13.83 16.02 -23.36
CA ARG A 202 -14.43 17.36 -23.47
C ARG A 202 -13.48 18.48 -23.03
N PHE A 203 -12.42 18.14 -22.31
CA PHE A 203 -11.51 19.08 -21.65
C PHE A 203 -10.15 19.12 -22.37
N PRO A 204 -9.99 19.93 -23.44
CA PRO A 204 -8.76 19.95 -24.25
C PRO A 204 -7.54 20.51 -23.50
N ASN A 205 -7.77 21.23 -22.40
CA ASN A 205 -6.73 21.80 -21.54
C ASN A 205 -6.41 20.96 -20.30
N LEU A 206 -6.92 19.72 -20.22
CA LEU A 206 -6.70 18.84 -19.09
C LEU A 206 -5.21 18.54 -18.89
N GLU A 207 -4.70 18.89 -17.71
CA GLU A 207 -3.32 18.65 -17.26
C GLU A 207 -3.24 17.48 -16.28
N GLU A 208 -4.29 17.24 -15.49
CA GLU A 208 -4.33 16.23 -14.44
C GLU A 208 -5.64 15.43 -14.47
N LEU A 209 -5.53 14.10 -14.49
CA LEU A 209 -6.66 13.18 -14.44
C LEU A 209 -6.47 12.22 -13.26
N PHE A 210 -7.34 12.36 -12.25
CA PHE A 210 -7.37 11.48 -11.09
C PHE A 210 -8.53 10.50 -11.22
N LEU A 211 -8.24 9.20 -11.27
CA LEU A 211 -9.20 8.11 -11.41
C LEU A 211 -9.03 7.10 -10.26
N SER A 212 -8.45 7.53 -9.14
CA SER A 212 -8.08 6.64 -8.05
C SER A 212 -9.29 6.07 -7.31
N ASP A 213 -9.14 4.85 -6.79
CA ASP A 213 -10.18 4.20 -5.97
C ASP A 213 -11.51 4.01 -6.71
N ASN A 214 -11.42 3.42 -7.91
CA ASN A 214 -12.52 2.93 -8.74
C ASN A 214 -12.31 1.45 -9.10
N ASP A 215 -13.23 0.80 -9.80
CA ASP A 215 -13.06 -0.59 -10.25
C ASP A 215 -12.67 -0.65 -11.75
N ILE A 216 -11.79 0.27 -12.18
CA ILE A 216 -11.34 0.35 -13.57
C ILE A 216 -10.52 -0.89 -13.91
N GLU A 217 -10.95 -1.62 -14.93
CA GLU A 217 -10.25 -2.79 -15.45
C GLU A 217 -9.50 -2.47 -16.75
N THR A 218 -10.07 -1.57 -17.55
CA THR A 218 -9.51 -1.17 -18.84
C THR A 218 -9.28 0.34 -18.91
N VAL A 219 -8.09 0.69 -19.39
CA VAL A 219 -7.63 2.04 -19.64
C VAL A 219 -7.32 2.12 -21.13
N ASN A 220 -8.24 2.70 -21.89
CA ASN A 220 -8.03 3.02 -23.30
C ASN A 220 -7.97 4.54 -23.46
N LEU A 221 -6.76 5.08 -23.50
CA LEU A 221 -6.52 6.51 -23.60
C LEU A 221 -5.92 6.86 -24.96
N ASP A 222 -6.71 7.57 -25.76
CA ASP A 222 -6.17 8.31 -26.89
C ASP A 222 -5.68 9.69 -26.43
N VAL A 223 -4.42 9.72 -26.01
CA VAL A 223 -3.78 10.94 -25.54
C VAL A 223 -3.57 11.99 -26.63
N ALA A 224 -3.78 11.67 -27.92
CA ALA A 224 -3.79 12.70 -28.96
C ALA A 224 -4.90 13.74 -28.71
N ARG A 225 -6.00 13.30 -28.07
CA ARG A 225 -7.13 14.14 -27.65
C ARG A 225 -6.91 14.86 -26.32
N LEU A 226 -5.82 14.53 -25.60
CA LEU A 226 -5.45 15.12 -24.31
C LEU A 226 -4.00 15.65 -24.34
N PRO A 227 -3.70 16.63 -25.22
CA PRO A 227 -2.33 17.02 -25.55
C PRO A 227 -1.58 17.69 -24.37
N LYS A 228 -2.30 18.16 -23.35
CA LYS A 228 -1.74 18.81 -22.16
C LYS A 228 -1.66 17.90 -20.94
N LEU A 229 -2.13 16.65 -21.02
CA LEU A 229 -2.17 15.75 -19.87
C LEU A 229 -0.75 15.42 -19.38
N ARG A 230 -0.44 15.76 -18.14
CA ARG A 230 0.85 15.57 -17.48
C ARG A 230 0.78 14.52 -16.39
N HIS A 231 -0.30 14.50 -15.62
CA HIS A 231 -0.45 13.60 -14.47
C HIS A 231 -1.67 12.70 -14.68
N LEU A 232 -1.44 11.39 -14.62
CA LEU A 232 -2.48 10.37 -14.67
C LEU A 232 -2.37 9.48 -13.44
N ASP A 233 -3.38 9.55 -12.57
CA ASP A 233 -3.49 8.69 -11.41
C ASP A 233 -4.58 7.64 -11.60
N LEU A 234 -4.16 6.39 -11.66
CA LEU A 234 -4.98 5.19 -11.80
C LEU A 234 -4.84 4.29 -10.56
N SER A 235 -4.34 4.83 -9.44
CA SER A 235 -4.08 4.04 -8.25
C SER A 235 -5.36 3.45 -7.66
N LYS A 236 -5.24 2.31 -6.95
CA LYS A 236 -6.39 1.64 -6.31
C LYS A 236 -7.48 1.28 -7.32
N ASN A 237 -7.12 0.62 -8.41
CA ASN A 237 -8.08 0.06 -9.37
C ASN A 237 -7.87 -1.45 -9.50
N ILE A 238 -8.44 -2.08 -10.52
CA ILE A 238 -8.29 -3.53 -10.78
C ILE A 238 -7.55 -3.80 -12.11
N ILE A 239 -6.65 -2.89 -12.48
CA ILE A 239 -5.99 -2.88 -13.77
C ILE A 239 -4.91 -3.97 -13.84
N LYS A 240 -4.94 -4.74 -14.92
CA LYS A 240 -3.92 -5.74 -15.29
C LYS A 240 -3.09 -5.24 -16.48
N ASP A 241 -1.97 -5.90 -16.77
CA ASP A 241 -1.03 -5.53 -17.84
C ASP A 241 -1.70 -5.32 -19.21
N ASN A 242 -2.64 -6.20 -19.57
CA ASN A 242 -3.38 -6.16 -20.84
C ASN A 242 -4.50 -5.11 -20.87
N GLY A 243 -4.91 -4.61 -19.70
CA GLY A 243 -5.91 -3.55 -19.55
C GLY A 243 -5.38 -2.16 -19.85
N ILE A 244 -4.07 -1.98 -20.09
CA ILE A 244 -3.46 -0.65 -20.25
C ILE A 244 -3.08 -0.39 -21.72
N ALA A 245 -3.93 0.37 -22.40
CA ALA A 245 -3.70 0.90 -23.74
C ALA A 245 -3.61 2.43 -23.69
N ILE A 246 -2.39 2.96 -23.76
CA ILE A 246 -2.13 4.40 -23.90
C ILE A 246 -1.42 4.63 -25.23
N SER A 247 -2.01 5.46 -26.10
CA SER A 247 -1.42 5.84 -27.38
C SER A 247 -0.11 6.63 -27.16
N LYS A 248 0.68 6.86 -28.23
CA LYS A 248 1.99 7.54 -28.09
C LYS A 248 1.81 8.92 -27.47
N ASN A 249 2.43 9.14 -26.31
CA ASN A 249 2.25 10.35 -25.54
C ASN A 249 3.51 11.25 -25.53
N LYS A 250 3.31 12.57 -25.64
CA LYS A 250 4.36 13.61 -25.62
C LYS A 250 4.30 14.57 -24.42
N SER A 251 3.32 14.45 -23.54
CA SER A 251 3.02 15.39 -22.44
C SER A 251 3.09 14.77 -21.04
N LEU A 252 2.70 13.50 -20.91
CA LEU A 252 2.58 12.75 -19.66
C LEU A 252 3.96 12.62 -19.00
N GLN A 253 4.00 13.08 -17.76
CA GLN A 253 5.17 13.15 -16.89
C GLN A 253 5.05 12.19 -15.72
N LEU A 254 3.84 11.97 -15.20
CA LEU A 254 3.57 11.09 -14.08
C LEU A 254 2.48 10.08 -14.45
N LEU A 255 2.78 8.80 -14.20
CA LEU A 255 1.83 7.69 -14.27
C LEU A 255 1.83 6.95 -12.93
N ASN A 256 0.74 7.06 -12.19
CA ASN A 256 0.53 6.31 -10.96
C ASN A 256 -0.38 5.11 -11.22
N LEU A 257 0.14 3.91 -10.99
CA LEU A 257 -0.54 2.62 -11.12
C LEU A 257 -0.48 1.83 -9.80
N GLN A 258 -0.20 2.49 -8.67
CA GLN A 258 -0.11 1.83 -7.38
C GLN A 258 -1.40 1.09 -7.02
N LYS A 259 -1.33 -0.01 -6.26
CA LYS A 259 -2.51 -0.74 -5.79
C LYS A 259 -3.41 -1.21 -6.95
N ASN A 260 -2.84 -1.99 -7.86
CA ASN A 260 -3.52 -2.63 -8.98
C ASN A 260 -3.05 -4.10 -9.09
N PHE A 261 -3.35 -4.76 -10.21
CA PHE A 261 -2.93 -6.13 -10.51
C PHE A 261 -1.90 -6.18 -11.64
N VAL A 262 -1.03 -5.16 -11.72
CA VAL A 262 0.04 -5.10 -12.71
C VAL A 262 1.16 -6.06 -12.31
N THR A 263 1.71 -6.79 -13.28
CA THR A 263 2.77 -7.79 -13.05
C THR A 263 4.10 -7.43 -13.69
N ASP A 264 4.13 -6.49 -14.64
CA ASP A 264 5.35 -5.94 -15.26
C ASP A 264 5.19 -4.42 -15.50
N ILE A 265 6.26 -3.71 -15.84
CA ILE A 265 6.14 -2.33 -16.33
C ILE A 265 5.34 -2.35 -17.66
N PRO A 266 4.15 -1.72 -17.70
CA PRO A 266 3.26 -1.85 -18.85
C PRO A 266 3.85 -1.24 -20.10
N ARG A 267 3.53 -1.81 -21.26
CA ARG A 267 4.01 -1.31 -22.56
C ARG A 267 3.66 0.16 -22.79
N ALA A 268 2.52 0.59 -22.25
CA ALA A 268 2.03 1.97 -22.26
C ALA A 268 3.02 2.98 -21.66
N ALA A 269 3.68 2.66 -20.53
CA ALA A 269 4.70 3.53 -19.94
C ALA A 269 5.87 3.77 -20.91
N ARG A 270 6.20 2.77 -21.74
CA ARG A 270 7.27 2.84 -22.76
C ARG A 270 6.88 3.71 -23.97
N ASN A 271 5.61 4.06 -24.11
CA ASN A 271 5.09 4.96 -25.15
C ASN A 271 5.09 6.43 -24.74
N CYS A 272 5.34 6.73 -23.45
CA CYS A 272 5.30 8.08 -22.89
C CYS A 272 6.69 8.71 -22.87
N LYS A 273 7.00 9.57 -23.86
CA LYS A 273 8.37 10.09 -24.09
C LYS A 273 8.85 11.10 -23.03
N LYS A 274 7.95 11.68 -22.25
CA LYS A 274 8.27 12.63 -21.17
C LYS A 274 8.03 12.05 -19.77
N LEU A 275 7.79 10.74 -19.66
CA LEU A 275 7.50 10.11 -18.37
C LEU A 275 8.71 10.20 -17.43
N GLU A 276 8.59 11.01 -16.38
CA GLU A 276 9.61 11.24 -15.36
C GLU A 276 9.33 10.44 -14.09
N THR A 277 8.06 10.20 -13.77
CA THR A 277 7.63 9.51 -12.55
C THR A 277 6.74 8.33 -12.91
N LEU A 278 7.10 7.15 -12.41
CA LEU A 278 6.33 5.92 -12.59
C LEU A 278 6.18 5.21 -11.23
N TRP A 279 4.96 5.17 -10.73
CA TRP A 279 4.66 4.51 -9.46
C TRP A 279 3.87 3.23 -9.68
N LEU A 280 4.44 2.11 -9.21
CA LEU A 280 3.94 0.75 -9.38
C LEU A 280 3.82 0.02 -8.04
N GLY A 281 4.02 0.69 -6.91
CA GLY A 281 3.95 0.06 -5.60
C GLY A 281 2.60 -0.60 -5.25
N ASN A 282 2.60 -1.57 -4.35
CA ASN A 282 1.44 -2.40 -4.00
C ASN A 282 0.83 -3.09 -5.23
N ASN A 283 1.65 -3.63 -6.11
CA ASN A 283 1.26 -4.54 -7.18
C ASN A 283 1.95 -5.90 -6.98
N ARG A 284 1.65 -6.90 -7.81
CA ARG A 284 2.33 -8.21 -7.75
C ARG A 284 3.32 -8.34 -8.91
N ILE A 285 4.44 -7.62 -8.83
CA ILE A 285 5.39 -7.43 -9.92
C ILE A 285 6.32 -8.66 -10.06
N SER A 286 5.80 -9.72 -10.69
CA SER A 286 6.50 -11.00 -10.91
C SER A 286 7.11 -11.14 -12.32
N GLY A 287 6.68 -10.31 -13.28
CA GLY A 287 7.04 -10.40 -14.71
C GLY A 287 8.24 -9.56 -15.15
N LEU A 288 8.96 -8.91 -14.23
CA LEU A 288 10.07 -8.02 -14.57
C LEU A 288 11.18 -8.75 -15.35
N SER A 289 11.54 -8.19 -16.49
CA SER A 289 12.63 -8.68 -17.33
C SER A 289 13.58 -7.55 -17.73
N ASN A 290 14.69 -7.91 -18.40
CA ASN A 290 15.57 -6.90 -18.99
C ASN A 290 14.85 -6.02 -20.04
N ALA A 291 13.76 -6.52 -20.64
CA ALA A 291 12.99 -5.80 -21.66
C ALA A 291 12.01 -4.78 -21.06
N SER A 292 11.55 -4.99 -19.83
CA SER A 292 10.63 -4.10 -19.10
C SER A 292 11.13 -2.66 -19.06
N PHE A 293 12.42 -2.47 -18.81
CA PHE A 293 13.07 -1.16 -18.73
C PHE A 293 13.41 -0.50 -20.09
N ARG A 294 12.96 -1.05 -21.23
CA ARG A 294 13.22 -0.44 -22.55
C ARG A 294 12.43 0.86 -22.71
N LYS A 295 13.05 1.86 -23.36
CA LYS A 295 12.47 3.18 -23.70
C LYS A 295 12.07 4.08 -22.51
N LEU A 296 12.34 3.69 -21.27
CA LEU A 296 12.10 4.48 -20.05
C LEU A 296 13.28 5.41 -19.69
N LYS A 297 14.04 5.90 -20.68
CA LYS A 297 15.19 6.80 -20.43
C LYS A 297 14.86 8.09 -19.65
N PRO A 298 13.66 8.70 -19.77
CA PRO A 298 13.35 9.95 -19.08
C PRO A 298 13.04 9.77 -17.58
N VAL A 299 12.70 8.55 -17.14
CA VAL A 299 12.28 8.27 -15.76
C VAL A 299 13.37 8.67 -14.75
N LYS A 300 12.96 9.47 -13.77
CA LYS A 300 13.74 9.98 -12.63
C LYS A 300 13.29 9.35 -11.32
N ASP A 301 12.00 9.07 -11.18
CA ASP A 301 11.41 8.45 -9.99
C ASP A 301 10.69 7.16 -10.37
N LEU A 302 11.14 6.04 -9.78
CA LEU A 302 10.56 4.72 -9.97
C LEU A 302 10.26 4.08 -8.62
N ASN A 303 8.97 3.84 -8.38
CA ASN A 303 8.48 3.24 -7.14
C ASN A 303 7.95 1.83 -7.37
N PHE A 304 8.54 0.87 -6.65
CA PHE A 304 8.10 -0.52 -6.53
C PHE A 304 7.87 -0.90 -5.06
N TYR A 305 7.45 0.06 -4.22
CA TYR A 305 7.12 -0.19 -2.82
C TYR A 305 6.16 -1.39 -2.70
N LYS A 306 6.42 -2.35 -1.81
CA LYS A 306 5.52 -3.50 -1.56
C LYS A 306 5.05 -4.21 -2.84
N SER A 307 5.98 -4.57 -3.72
CA SER A 307 5.67 -5.12 -5.06
C SER A 307 6.00 -6.60 -5.26
N GLU A 308 6.36 -7.30 -4.17
CA GLU A 308 6.76 -8.71 -4.17
C GLU A 308 7.94 -9.08 -5.08
N ILE A 309 8.81 -8.11 -5.41
CA ILE A 309 9.93 -8.34 -6.32
C ILE A 309 10.98 -9.22 -5.63
N ALA A 310 11.20 -10.42 -6.16
CA ALA A 310 12.28 -11.31 -5.71
C ALA A 310 13.62 -11.00 -6.39
N VAL A 311 13.60 -10.59 -7.66
CA VAL A 311 14.83 -10.31 -8.44
C VAL A 311 14.65 -9.04 -9.27
N LEU A 312 15.55 -8.08 -9.10
CA LEU A 312 15.62 -6.90 -9.97
C LEU A 312 16.47 -7.21 -11.23
N PRO A 313 15.91 -7.13 -12.46
CA PRO A 313 16.66 -7.47 -13.67
C PRO A 313 17.80 -6.51 -13.98
N ARG A 314 18.82 -7.01 -14.67
CA ARG A 314 19.98 -6.20 -15.10
C ARG A 314 19.60 -5.02 -16.02
N GLY A 315 18.41 -5.07 -16.61
CA GLY A 315 17.79 -4.04 -17.44
C GLY A 315 17.64 -2.68 -16.75
N ILE A 316 17.59 -2.64 -15.41
CA ILE A 316 17.47 -1.40 -14.62
C ILE A 316 18.53 -0.35 -15.01
N ARG A 317 19.73 -0.78 -15.45
CA ARG A 317 20.82 0.10 -15.94
C ARG A 317 20.44 1.04 -17.09
N LYS A 318 19.30 0.78 -17.74
CA LYS A 318 18.78 1.61 -18.85
C LYS A 318 18.20 2.94 -18.35
N LEU A 319 17.78 3.03 -17.09
CA LEU A 319 17.22 4.25 -16.48
C LEU A 319 18.33 5.22 -16.08
N ARG A 320 19.06 5.76 -17.07
CA ARG A 320 20.24 6.60 -16.83
C ARG A 320 19.94 7.95 -16.16
N ARG A 321 18.66 8.35 -16.11
CA ARG A 321 18.18 9.56 -15.44
C ARG A 321 17.56 9.30 -14.06
N LEU A 322 17.54 8.05 -13.59
CA LEU A 322 16.93 7.71 -12.32
C LEU A 322 17.67 8.42 -11.17
N GLU A 323 16.88 9.09 -10.35
CA GLU A 323 17.26 9.89 -9.18
C GLU A 323 16.71 9.25 -7.90
N VAL A 324 15.53 8.64 -7.96
CA VAL A 324 14.89 7.92 -6.84
C VAL A 324 14.53 6.50 -7.29
N LEU A 325 14.96 5.51 -6.51
CA LEU A 325 14.58 4.11 -6.66
C LEU A 325 14.05 3.60 -5.32
N ASP A 326 12.74 3.37 -5.28
CA ASP A 326 12.06 2.80 -4.13
C ASP A 326 11.74 1.32 -4.37
N LEU A 327 12.37 0.46 -3.58
CA LEU A 327 12.23 -0.99 -3.55
C LEU A 327 11.87 -1.48 -2.13
N TYR A 328 11.31 -0.61 -1.30
CA TYR A 328 10.94 -0.92 0.08
C TYR A 328 9.88 -2.05 0.15
N TYR A 329 9.90 -2.90 1.18
CA TYR A 329 8.97 -4.05 1.34
C TYR A 329 8.95 -5.01 0.14
N ASN A 330 10.10 -5.49 -0.33
CA ASN A 330 10.16 -6.50 -1.39
C ASN A 330 10.81 -7.80 -0.86
N LYS A 331 11.10 -8.74 -1.76
CA LYS A 331 11.67 -10.05 -1.44
C LYS A 331 13.09 -10.18 -2.01
N LEU A 332 13.84 -9.07 -2.10
CA LEU A 332 15.15 -9.04 -2.74
C LEU A 332 16.21 -9.66 -1.83
N GLU A 333 16.86 -10.72 -2.29
CA GLU A 333 18.04 -11.29 -1.63
C GLU A 333 19.34 -10.59 -2.03
N THR A 334 19.38 -10.06 -3.27
CA THR A 334 20.54 -9.31 -3.79
C THR A 334 20.11 -8.18 -4.71
N LEU A 335 20.98 -7.19 -4.86
CA LEU A 335 20.86 -6.18 -5.92
C LEU A 335 21.75 -6.55 -7.12
N PRO A 336 21.27 -6.45 -8.37
CA PRO A 336 22.09 -6.77 -9.53
C PRO A 336 23.25 -5.77 -9.63
N LYS A 337 24.47 -6.24 -9.97
CA LYS A 337 25.66 -5.39 -10.19
C LYS A 337 25.40 -4.19 -11.12
N SER A 338 24.41 -4.30 -12.02
CA SER A 338 23.97 -3.26 -12.93
C SER A 338 23.30 -2.05 -12.28
N VAL A 339 22.77 -2.15 -11.04
CA VAL A 339 22.21 -1.02 -10.29
C VAL A 339 23.25 0.08 -10.08
N THR A 340 24.52 -0.31 -9.93
CA THR A 340 25.67 0.59 -9.80
C THR A 340 25.92 1.48 -11.04
N ARG A 341 25.18 1.27 -12.13
CA ARG A 341 25.22 2.12 -13.34
C ARG A 341 24.24 3.29 -13.29
N LEU A 342 23.40 3.41 -12.27
CA LEU A 342 22.48 4.53 -12.06
C LEU A 342 23.24 5.74 -11.50
N LYS A 343 23.95 6.44 -12.36
CA LYS A 343 24.89 7.53 -11.97
C LYS A 343 24.22 8.79 -11.44
N ARG A 344 22.91 8.93 -11.65
CA ARG A 344 22.12 10.07 -11.17
C ARG A 344 21.33 9.75 -9.90
N LEU A 345 21.40 8.52 -9.41
CA LEU A 345 20.65 8.11 -8.23
C LEU A 345 21.10 8.94 -7.02
N THR A 346 20.11 9.45 -6.30
CA THR A 346 20.25 10.28 -5.10
C THR A 346 19.69 9.58 -3.87
N HIS A 347 18.62 8.81 -4.05
CA HIS A 347 17.93 8.05 -3.01
C HIS A 347 17.85 6.57 -3.44
N LEU A 348 18.33 5.69 -2.58
CA LEU A 348 18.18 4.24 -2.73
C LEU A 348 17.46 3.69 -1.50
N ALA A 349 16.20 3.29 -1.68
CA ALA A 349 15.39 2.71 -0.61
C ALA A 349 15.21 1.20 -0.86
N VAL A 350 15.82 0.38 -0.03
CA VAL A 350 15.83 -1.10 -0.13
C VAL A 350 15.51 -1.78 1.21
N SER A 351 14.94 -1.03 2.15
CA SER A 351 14.55 -1.58 3.45
C SER A 351 13.45 -2.61 3.35
N HIS A 352 13.31 -3.45 4.39
CA HIS A 352 12.37 -4.57 4.42
C HIS A 352 12.52 -5.47 3.19
N ASN A 353 13.74 -5.99 3.02
CA ASN A 353 14.09 -7.00 2.03
C ASN A 353 14.91 -8.10 2.73
N GLN A 354 15.55 -8.97 1.97
CA GLN A 354 16.36 -10.08 2.48
C GLN A 354 17.83 -9.92 2.06
N LEU A 355 18.30 -8.68 1.88
CA LEU A 355 19.64 -8.39 1.36
C LEU A 355 20.70 -8.84 2.35
N SER A 356 21.58 -9.74 1.93
CA SER A 356 22.76 -10.16 2.71
C SER A 356 23.98 -9.27 2.46
N GLU A 357 24.03 -8.59 1.31
CA GLU A 357 25.10 -7.65 0.97
C GLU A 357 24.62 -6.51 0.05
N LEU A 358 25.33 -5.38 0.14
CA LEU A 358 25.25 -4.31 -0.87
C LEU A 358 26.27 -4.57 -2.00
N PRO A 359 26.04 -4.11 -3.25
CA PRO A 359 26.94 -4.38 -4.37
C PRO A 359 28.38 -3.90 -4.11
N ALA A 360 29.37 -4.75 -4.37
CA ALA A 360 30.80 -4.42 -4.16
C ALA A 360 31.30 -3.14 -4.85
N ARG A 361 30.64 -2.71 -5.95
CA ARG A 361 30.94 -1.44 -6.66
C ARG A 361 29.87 -0.37 -6.44
N ILE A 362 29.28 -0.31 -5.23
CA ILE A 362 28.30 0.71 -4.85
C ILE A 362 28.87 2.14 -5.00
N ASP A 363 30.19 2.29 -4.85
CA ASP A 363 30.99 3.52 -5.06
C ASP A 363 30.77 4.21 -6.40
N ARG A 364 30.23 3.48 -7.37
CA ARG A 364 29.88 4.03 -8.68
C ARG A 364 28.70 5.00 -8.62
N MET A 365 27.85 4.96 -7.61
CA MET A 365 26.67 5.81 -7.47
C MET A 365 27.01 7.07 -6.66
N LYS A 366 27.94 7.88 -7.18
CA LYS A 366 28.56 9.01 -6.47
C LYS A 366 27.60 10.11 -6.00
N ARG A 367 26.37 10.15 -6.52
CA ARG A 367 25.37 11.18 -6.18
C ARG A 367 24.36 10.70 -5.13
N VAL A 368 24.51 9.49 -4.60
CA VAL A 368 23.61 9.00 -3.54
C VAL A 368 23.94 9.75 -2.26
N HIS A 369 22.92 10.39 -1.69
CA HIS A 369 23.00 11.06 -0.40
C HIS A 369 22.24 10.29 0.68
N THR A 370 21.27 9.45 0.28
CA THR A 370 20.41 8.71 1.19
C THR A 370 20.36 7.23 0.82
N ILE A 371 20.66 6.36 1.78
CA ILE A 371 20.48 4.92 1.69
C ILE A 371 19.61 4.47 2.86
N TYR A 372 18.43 3.93 2.54
CA TYR A 372 17.60 3.19 3.49
C TYR A 372 17.77 1.69 3.23
N ALA A 373 18.36 0.97 4.17
CA ALA A 373 18.63 -0.47 4.06
C ALA A 373 18.34 -1.23 5.36
N HIS A 374 17.50 -0.67 6.23
CA HIS A 374 17.08 -1.32 7.47
C HIS A 374 16.13 -2.51 7.23
N HIS A 375 15.96 -3.38 8.21
CA HIS A 375 15.19 -4.64 8.07
C HIS A 375 15.70 -5.47 6.88
N ASN A 376 16.98 -5.84 6.93
CA ASN A 376 17.65 -6.72 5.97
C ASN A 376 18.56 -7.71 6.73
N HIS A 377 19.38 -8.46 6.00
CA HIS A 377 20.32 -9.46 6.53
C HIS A 377 21.79 -8.99 6.40
N LEU A 378 22.05 -7.68 6.39
CA LEU A 378 23.38 -7.15 6.16
C LEU A 378 24.29 -7.44 7.36
N SER A 379 25.42 -8.10 7.10
CA SER A 379 26.46 -8.38 8.11
C SER A 379 27.72 -7.53 7.94
N LYS A 380 27.86 -6.84 6.79
CA LYS A 380 28.97 -5.93 6.49
C LYS A 380 28.60 -4.91 5.41
N LEU A 381 29.37 -3.83 5.34
CA LEU A 381 29.34 -2.89 4.21
C LEU A 381 30.53 -3.14 3.26
N PRO A 382 30.39 -2.89 1.95
CA PRO A 382 31.50 -3.03 1.02
C PRO A 382 32.56 -1.93 1.25
N ASP A 383 33.85 -2.28 1.24
CA ASP A 383 34.96 -1.34 1.53
C ASP A 383 34.93 -0.06 0.70
N ARG A 384 34.48 -0.18 -0.55
CA ARG A 384 34.42 0.95 -1.49
C ARG A 384 33.33 1.95 -1.16
N ILE A 385 32.40 1.66 -0.25
CA ILE A 385 31.36 2.60 0.17
C ILE A 385 31.96 3.92 0.68
N THR A 386 33.15 3.87 1.27
CA THR A 386 33.99 5.01 1.67
C THR A 386 34.20 6.07 0.58
N ARG A 387 34.03 5.73 -0.70
CA ARG A 387 34.16 6.67 -1.83
C ARG A 387 32.89 7.47 -2.13
N MET A 388 31.78 7.16 -1.48
CA MET A 388 30.49 7.83 -1.65
C MET A 388 30.39 9.06 -0.72
N GLN A 389 31.27 10.04 -0.92
CA GLN A 389 31.42 11.21 -0.05
C GLN A 389 30.22 12.18 -0.02
N SER A 390 29.21 11.92 -0.87
CA SER A 390 27.93 12.62 -0.87
C SER A 390 26.91 12.04 0.12
N LEU A 391 27.19 10.91 0.78
CA LEU A 391 26.27 10.31 1.76
C LEU A 391 26.03 11.24 2.95
N ARG A 392 24.76 11.39 3.30
CA ARG A 392 24.23 12.21 4.41
C ARG A 392 23.38 11.38 5.36
N ILE A 393 22.55 10.49 4.84
CA ILE A 393 21.65 9.64 5.63
C ILE A 393 21.93 8.18 5.30
N VAL A 394 22.25 7.41 6.32
CA VAL A 394 22.47 5.96 6.21
C VAL A 394 21.68 5.26 7.30
N ASP A 395 20.68 4.50 6.89
CA ASP A 395 19.85 3.71 7.79
C ASP A 395 20.13 2.22 7.59
N LEU A 396 20.70 1.61 8.62
CA LEU A 396 21.10 0.21 8.70
C LEU A 396 20.43 -0.48 9.90
N GLY A 397 19.35 0.08 10.45
CA GLY A 397 18.64 -0.52 11.57
C GLY A 397 18.16 -1.96 11.27
N TYR A 398 17.93 -2.79 12.27
CA TYR A 398 17.38 -4.15 12.08
C TYR A 398 18.14 -4.97 11.03
N ASN A 399 19.46 -5.09 11.21
CA ASN A 399 20.37 -5.90 10.38
C ASN A 399 21.19 -6.85 11.27
N TRP A 400 22.17 -7.55 10.70
CA TRP A 400 22.99 -8.55 11.39
C TRP A 400 24.44 -8.07 11.61
N LEU A 401 24.65 -6.75 11.76
CA LEU A 401 25.98 -6.21 12.01
C LEU A 401 26.46 -6.61 13.42
N THR A 402 27.58 -7.32 13.50
CA THR A 402 28.22 -7.70 14.77
C THR A 402 29.40 -6.81 15.14
N THR A 403 29.95 -6.11 14.15
CA THR A 403 31.08 -5.18 14.31
C THR A 403 30.80 -3.89 13.58
N PHE A 404 31.28 -2.78 14.12
CA PHE A 404 31.07 -1.48 13.49
C PHE A 404 31.74 -1.44 12.11
N PRO A 405 31.02 -1.02 11.05
CA PRO A 405 31.62 -0.82 9.75
C PRO A 405 32.55 0.40 9.79
N ALA A 406 33.86 0.17 9.95
CA ALA A 406 34.88 1.23 10.01
C ALA A 406 34.82 2.19 8.80
N GLN A 407 34.27 1.73 7.67
CA GLN A 407 34.00 2.53 6.49
C GLN A 407 33.12 3.76 6.78
N LEU A 408 32.22 3.71 7.77
CA LEU A 408 31.34 4.82 8.16
C LEU A 408 32.11 6.02 8.73
N ALA A 409 33.25 5.78 9.39
CA ALA A 409 34.11 6.85 9.92
C ALA A 409 34.80 7.68 8.81
N ALA A 410 34.83 7.18 7.57
CA ALA A 410 35.41 7.89 6.43
C ALA A 410 34.48 8.95 5.82
N PHE A 411 33.20 9.00 6.21
CA PHE A 411 32.26 9.98 5.67
C PHE A 411 32.40 11.33 6.37
N THR A 412 32.54 12.37 5.56
CA THR A 412 32.72 13.75 6.02
C THR A 412 31.41 14.55 6.09
N ASN A 413 30.37 14.09 5.39
CA ASN A 413 29.07 14.76 5.26
C ASN A 413 27.91 13.94 5.86
N LEU A 414 28.20 12.90 6.66
CA LEU A 414 27.16 12.11 7.30
C LEU A 414 26.43 12.98 8.34
N GLU A 415 25.11 12.95 8.32
CA GLU A 415 24.22 13.75 9.17
C GLU A 415 23.36 12.83 10.03
N GLU A 416 22.88 11.72 9.48
CA GLU A 416 22.04 10.76 10.19
C GLU A 416 22.53 9.33 9.97
N LEU A 417 22.71 8.60 11.07
CA LEU A 417 23.11 7.21 11.09
C LEU A 417 22.19 6.41 12.02
N ASP A 418 21.48 5.44 11.46
CA ASP A 418 20.72 4.48 12.24
C ASP A 418 21.40 3.10 12.22
N LEU A 419 21.74 2.62 13.42
CA LEU A 419 22.34 1.32 13.71
C LEU A 419 21.51 0.53 14.72
N SER A 420 20.27 0.94 14.98
CA SER A 420 19.36 0.32 15.93
C SER A 420 19.12 -1.15 15.63
N ALA A 421 18.85 -1.96 16.64
CA ALA A 421 18.50 -3.37 16.51
C ALA A 421 19.48 -4.16 15.61
N ASN A 422 20.78 -3.96 15.80
CA ASN A 422 21.84 -4.82 15.26
C ASN A 422 22.37 -5.74 16.38
N ASN A 423 23.52 -6.38 16.17
CA ASN A 423 24.08 -7.38 17.07
C ASN A 423 25.45 -6.96 17.63
N PHE A 424 25.62 -5.67 17.99
CA PHE A 424 26.87 -5.18 18.57
C PHE A 424 27.00 -5.62 20.05
N PRO A 425 27.99 -6.46 20.41
CA PRO A 425 28.18 -6.94 21.79
C PRO A 425 28.71 -5.85 22.72
N ASP A 426 29.49 -4.90 22.18
CA ASP A 426 30.08 -3.77 22.91
C ASP A 426 29.83 -2.45 22.17
N PHE A 427 29.94 -1.34 22.90
CA PHE A 427 29.90 -0.01 22.30
C PHE A 427 30.97 0.14 21.21
N PRO A 428 30.60 0.52 19.98
CA PRO A 428 31.56 0.64 18.90
C PRO A 428 32.32 1.97 19.00
N VAL A 429 33.49 1.94 19.64
CA VAL A 429 34.35 3.11 19.89
C VAL A 429 34.74 3.87 18.62
N GLN A 430 34.70 3.22 17.46
CA GLN A 430 34.94 3.84 16.15
C GLN A 430 33.87 4.91 15.80
N LEU A 431 32.68 4.86 16.40
CA LEU A 431 31.68 5.95 16.28
C LEU A 431 32.26 7.30 16.72
N LEU A 432 33.15 7.30 17.71
CA LEU A 432 33.80 8.50 18.23
C LEU A 432 34.72 9.15 17.18
N GLN A 433 35.07 8.45 16.10
CA GLN A 433 35.90 8.97 15.01
C GLN A 433 35.07 9.64 13.90
N ILE A 434 33.74 9.48 13.90
CA ILE A 434 32.87 10.17 12.95
C ILE A 434 33.01 11.69 13.17
N ARG A 435 33.29 12.40 12.07
CA ARG A 435 33.62 13.83 12.08
C ARG A 435 32.39 14.72 12.25
N LYS A 436 31.32 14.39 11.52
CA LYS A 436 30.05 15.09 11.53
C LYS A 436 28.95 14.04 11.66
N LEU A 437 28.01 14.29 12.57
CA LEU A 437 26.77 13.57 12.72
C LEU A 437 25.82 14.46 13.51
N ASP A 438 24.57 14.56 13.09
CA ASP A 438 23.54 15.32 13.78
C ASP A 438 22.68 14.37 14.61
N LYS A 439 22.38 13.17 14.07
CA LYS A 439 21.52 12.15 14.70
C LYS A 439 22.14 10.76 14.64
N LEU A 440 22.07 10.05 15.77
CA LEU A 440 22.59 8.69 15.92
C LEU A 440 21.58 7.80 16.65
N HIS A 441 21.13 6.73 16.01
CA HIS A 441 20.21 5.76 16.60
C HIS A 441 20.94 4.44 16.89
N LEU A 442 20.90 3.99 18.13
CA LEU A 442 21.61 2.82 18.64
C LEU A 442 20.71 1.82 19.38
N ARG A 443 19.45 2.17 19.64
CA ARG A 443 18.51 1.41 20.46
C ARG A 443 18.44 -0.06 20.05
N GLY A 444 18.33 -0.97 21.02
CA GLY A 444 18.08 -2.39 20.75
C GLY A 444 19.33 -3.18 20.32
N ASN A 445 20.53 -2.66 20.55
CA ASN A 445 21.76 -3.44 20.45
C ASN A 445 22.12 -4.09 21.80
N PRO A 446 22.77 -5.27 21.81
CA PRO A 446 23.13 -5.99 23.04
C PRO A 446 23.94 -5.16 24.06
N PHE A 447 24.83 -4.26 23.59
CA PHE A 447 25.62 -3.43 24.50
C PHE A 447 24.79 -2.42 25.31
N LEU A 448 23.52 -2.16 24.94
CA LEU A 448 22.60 -1.24 25.63
C LEU A 448 21.76 -1.91 26.73
N GLY A 449 22.26 -2.96 27.37
CA GLY A 449 21.63 -3.60 28.54
C GLY A 449 21.52 -2.69 29.78
N GLU A 450 21.02 -3.22 30.90
CA GLU A 450 20.67 -2.43 32.10
C GLU A 450 21.80 -1.52 32.63
N ASP A 451 23.05 -1.97 32.59
CA ASP A 451 24.22 -1.20 33.07
C ASP A 451 24.90 -0.35 31.98
N ALA A 452 24.37 -0.30 30.76
CA ALA A 452 25.05 0.29 29.61
C ALA A 452 25.35 1.78 29.78
N GLU A 453 24.43 2.55 30.35
CA GLU A 453 24.64 3.99 30.59
C GLU A 453 25.80 4.22 31.56
N ARG A 454 25.96 3.36 32.57
CA ARG A 454 27.09 3.41 33.50
C ARG A 454 28.38 2.97 32.81
N LYS A 455 28.35 1.80 32.15
CA LYS A 455 29.51 1.17 31.48
C LYS A 455 30.09 2.04 30.38
N TYR A 456 29.25 2.73 29.61
CA TYR A 456 29.64 3.54 28.45
C TYR A 456 29.38 5.05 28.65
N SER A 457 29.28 5.49 29.91
CA SER A 457 29.00 6.89 30.29
C SER A 457 29.97 7.89 29.64
N GLU A 458 31.25 7.55 29.58
CA GLU A 458 32.28 8.39 28.98
C GLU A 458 32.07 8.53 27.46
N GLN A 459 31.86 7.42 26.76
CA GLN A 459 31.65 7.38 25.31
C GLN A 459 30.38 8.15 24.92
N LEU A 460 29.27 7.91 25.64
CA LEU A 460 28.01 8.64 25.43
C LEU A 460 28.17 10.14 25.71
N SER A 461 28.92 10.51 26.75
CA SER A 461 29.23 11.92 27.04
C SER A 461 30.07 12.57 25.95
N GLN A 462 31.03 11.86 25.36
CA GLN A 462 31.82 12.35 24.23
C GLN A 462 30.95 12.59 22.99
N LEU A 463 29.98 11.72 22.69
CA LEU A 463 29.02 11.93 21.62
C LEU A 463 28.15 13.17 21.87
N LYS A 464 27.64 13.35 23.10
CA LYS A 464 26.86 14.54 23.48
C LYS A 464 27.69 15.84 23.36
N LYS A 465 28.96 15.82 23.74
CA LYS A 465 29.89 16.97 23.59
C LYS A 465 30.09 17.38 22.12
N LYS A 466 29.90 16.46 21.18
CA LYS A 466 29.89 16.73 19.74
C LYS A 466 28.55 17.27 19.23
N ASN A 467 27.59 17.56 20.12
CA ASN A 467 26.24 18.01 19.79
C ASN A 467 25.45 17.01 18.92
N ILE A 468 25.70 15.71 19.10
CA ILE A 468 24.98 14.64 18.42
C ILE A 468 23.73 14.29 19.24
N GLU A 469 22.56 14.30 18.61
CA GLU A 469 21.33 13.77 19.19
C GLU A 469 21.39 12.23 19.14
N VAL A 470 21.55 11.59 20.31
CA VAL A 470 21.71 10.14 20.39
C VAL A 470 20.44 9.50 20.96
N PHE A 471 19.89 8.54 20.23
CA PHE A 471 18.74 7.73 20.62
C PHE A 471 19.22 6.32 20.97
N TYR A 472 19.30 6.01 22.26
CA TYR A 472 19.74 4.71 22.78
C TYR A 472 18.70 4.11 23.72
#